data_AF-A0A069QFQ9-F1
#
_entry.id   AF-A0A069QFQ9-F1
#
_cell.length_a   1.000
_cell.length_b   1.000
_cell.length_c   1.000
_cell.angle_alpha   90.00
_cell.angle_beta   90.00
_cell.angle_gamma   90.00
#
_symmetry.space_group_name_H-M   'P 1'
#
loop_
_entity.id
_entity.type
_entity.pdbx_description
1 polymer ?
#
loop_
_entity_poly.entity_id
_entity_poly.type
_entity_poly.pdbx_seq_one_letter_code
_entity_poly.pdbx_strand_id
1 'polypeptide(L)'
;MKKVVLFVFMLLQLWACGQVKYREVLSLADEFVSSLETDYQSYGLLGGVDKIRYTRDGLYQVFPMGRLINVKIDSMASDDDYEQLRQALASHYSEDGRVKQVYRCYAGTIMIDCRN
;
A
#
# COMPACT_ATOMS: atom_id res chain seq x y z
N MET A 1 -0.47 5.50 -35.85
CA MET A 1 -0.91 4.22 -35.23
C MET A 1 0.23 3.44 -34.59
N LYS A 2 1.30 3.04 -35.31
CA LYS A 2 2.44 2.28 -34.72
C LYS A 2 3.11 2.96 -33.51
N LYS A 3 3.28 4.29 -33.55
CA LYS A 3 3.85 5.06 -32.43
C LYS A 3 2.95 5.12 -31.19
N VAL A 4 1.63 5.12 -31.36
CA VAL A 4 0.66 5.16 -30.26
C VAL A 4 0.61 3.80 -29.56
N VAL A 5 0.61 2.70 -30.33
CA VAL A 5 0.67 1.34 -29.79
C VAL A 5 1.96 1.11 -28.99
N LEU A 6 3.10 1.57 -29.49
CA LEU A 6 4.38 1.53 -28.76
C LEU A 6 4.32 2.33 -27.45
N PHE A 7 3.67 3.50 -27.45
CA PHE A 7 3.53 4.33 -26.25
C PHE A 7 2.64 3.69 -25.18
N VAL A 8 1.53 3.07 -25.59
CA VAL A 8 0.63 2.32 -24.68
C VAL A 8 1.35 1.09 -24.10
N PHE A 9 2.14 0.38 -24.89
CA PHE A 9 2.91 -0.76 -24.42
C PHE A 9 3.99 -0.36 -23.40
N MET A 10 4.63 0.79 -23.60
CA MET A 10 5.63 1.33 -22.68
C MET A 10 5.02 1.75 -21.33
N LEU A 11 3.81 2.32 -21.34
CA LEU A 11 3.07 2.66 -20.11
C LEU A 11 2.65 1.41 -19.32
N LEU A 12 2.25 0.33 -20.01
CA LEU A 12 1.90 -0.94 -19.37
C LEU A 12 3.11 -1.63 -18.70
N GLN A 13 4.31 -1.49 -19.26
CA GLN A 13 5.53 -2.05 -18.66
C GLN A 13 5.96 -1.33 -17.38
N LEU A 14 5.72 -0.01 -17.29
CA LEU A 14 6.00 0.75 -16.07
C LEU A 14 5.05 0.37 -14.93
N TRP A 15 3.79 0.02 -15.24
CA TRP A 15 2.81 -0.46 -14.28
C TRP A 15 3.17 -1.83 -13.69
N ALA A 16 3.58 -2.78 -14.55
CA ALA A 16 3.98 -4.11 -14.10
C ALA A 16 5.24 -4.09 -13.22
N CYS A 17 6.18 -3.19 -13.51
CA CYS A 17 7.42 -3.08 -12.75
C CYS A 17 7.18 -2.60 -11.30
N GLY A 18 6.26 -1.64 -11.11
CA GLY A 18 5.89 -1.16 -9.78
C GLY A 18 5.30 -2.25 -8.89
N GLN A 19 4.42 -3.10 -9.44
CA GLN A 19 3.82 -4.21 -8.70
C GLN A 19 4.86 -5.24 -8.22
N VAL A 20 5.91 -5.49 -9.02
CA VAL A 20 7.01 -6.39 -8.62
C VAL A 20 7.83 -5.78 -7.47
N LYS A 21 8.15 -4.49 -7.54
CA LYS A 21 8.90 -3.78 -6.49
C LYS A 21 8.17 -3.83 -5.14
N TYR A 22 6.87 -3.58 -5.14
CA TYR A 22 6.07 -3.47 -3.91
C TYR A 22 5.38 -4.77 -3.49
N ARG A 23 5.65 -5.90 -4.15
CA ARG A 23 4.96 -7.17 -3.93
C ARG A 23 4.86 -7.58 -2.46
N GLU A 24 5.96 -7.43 -1.71
CA GLU A 24 5.99 -7.81 -0.30
C GLU A 24 5.17 -6.84 0.58
N VAL A 25 5.21 -5.55 0.28
CA VAL A 25 4.37 -4.53 0.93
C VAL A 25 2.89 -4.83 0.69
N LEU A 26 2.52 -5.15 -0.56
CA LEU A 26 1.15 -5.49 -0.94
C LEU A 26 0.67 -6.74 -0.20
N SER A 27 1.50 -7.79 -0.15
CA SER A 27 1.18 -9.02 0.60
C SER A 27 0.94 -8.76 2.08
N LEU A 28 1.80 -7.99 2.74
CA LEU A 28 1.63 -7.66 4.16
C LEU A 28 0.38 -6.81 4.40
N ALA A 29 0.07 -5.88 3.50
CA ALA A 29 -1.12 -5.06 3.59
C ALA A 29 -2.40 -5.91 3.40
N ASP A 30 -2.40 -6.84 2.44
CA ASP A 30 -3.52 -7.75 2.16
C ASP A 30 -3.87 -8.64 3.35
N GLU A 31 -2.86 -9.10 4.09
CA GLU A 31 -3.07 -9.83 5.35
C GLU A 31 -3.87 -8.99 6.34
N PHE A 32 -3.49 -7.73 6.55
CA PHE A 32 -4.20 -6.88 7.49
C PHE A 32 -5.61 -6.50 7.03
N VAL A 33 -5.78 -6.17 5.75
CA VAL A 33 -7.08 -5.84 5.15
C VAL A 33 -8.01 -7.04 5.26
N SER A 34 -7.52 -8.25 4.97
CA SER A 34 -8.35 -9.46 5.05
C SER A 34 -8.77 -9.78 6.48
N SER A 35 -7.85 -9.63 7.44
CA SER A 35 -8.16 -9.83 8.85
C SER A 35 -9.13 -8.80 9.45
N LEU A 36 -9.39 -7.64 8.80
CA LEU A 36 -10.45 -6.69 9.21
C LEU A 36 -11.87 -7.15 8.88
N GLU A 37 -12.01 -8.18 8.04
CA GLU A 37 -13.29 -8.77 7.66
C GLU A 37 -13.52 -10.13 8.34
N THR A 38 -12.44 -10.84 8.69
CA THR A 38 -12.53 -12.19 9.29
C THR A 38 -12.35 -12.20 10.81
N ASP A 39 -11.29 -11.57 11.31
CA ASP A 39 -10.79 -11.82 12.67
C ASP A 39 -10.97 -10.62 13.60
N TYR A 40 -10.93 -9.41 13.06
CA TYR A 40 -10.99 -8.17 13.82
C TYR A 40 -12.01 -7.21 13.22
N GLN A 41 -12.90 -6.65 14.04
CA GLN A 41 -13.70 -5.50 13.62
C GLN A 41 -12.84 -4.23 13.48
N SER A 42 -11.74 -4.14 14.26
CA SER A 42 -10.78 -3.04 14.30
C SER A 42 -9.53 -3.46 15.09
N TYR A 43 -8.33 -3.01 14.70
CA TYR A 43 -7.06 -3.29 15.40
C TYR A 43 -6.81 -2.44 16.66
N GLY A 44 -7.76 -1.58 17.04
CA GLY A 44 -7.60 -0.62 18.16
C GLY A 44 -6.58 0.49 17.85
N LEU A 45 -6.55 1.54 18.67
CA LEU A 45 -5.65 2.69 18.45
C LEU A 45 -4.17 2.37 18.74
N LEU A 46 -3.92 1.50 19.73
CA LEU A 46 -2.58 1.08 20.15
C LEU A 46 -2.25 -0.38 19.77
N GLY A 47 -3.26 -1.18 19.39
CA GLY A 47 -3.07 -2.61 19.04
C GLY A 47 -2.30 -2.84 17.74
N GLY A 48 -2.02 -1.77 16.99
CA GLY A 48 -1.17 -1.78 15.80
C GLY A 48 0.32 -2.02 16.06
N VAL A 49 0.82 -1.61 17.24
CA VAL A 49 2.25 -1.60 17.53
C VAL A 49 2.82 -3.03 17.58
N ASP A 50 2.10 -3.95 18.21
CA ASP A 50 2.51 -5.36 18.31
C ASP A 50 2.35 -6.12 16.98
N LYS A 51 1.64 -5.49 16.03
CA LYS A 51 1.35 -6.03 14.70
C LYS A 51 2.25 -5.43 13.63
N ILE A 52 3.19 -4.56 13.97
CA ILE A 52 4.16 -4.02 13.02
C ILE A 52 4.87 -5.18 12.28
N ARG A 53 4.94 -5.05 10.96
CA ARG A 53 5.70 -5.94 10.08
C ARG A 53 6.64 -5.13 9.20
N TYR A 54 7.76 -5.74 8.87
CA TYR A 54 8.75 -5.16 7.97
C TYR A 54 8.88 -6.05 6.75
N THR A 55 9.19 -5.45 5.60
CA THR A 55 9.71 -6.21 4.47
C THR A 55 11.06 -6.83 4.83
N ARG A 56 11.43 -7.93 4.18
CA ARG A 56 12.70 -8.65 4.43
C ARG A 56 13.94 -7.78 4.25
N ASP A 57 13.88 -6.79 3.38
CA ASP A 57 14.94 -5.81 3.16
C ASP A 57 14.94 -4.65 4.18
N GLY A 58 13.91 -4.58 5.06
CA GLY A 58 13.74 -3.56 6.07
C GLY A 58 13.36 -2.19 5.54
N LEU A 59 13.12 -2.03 4.23
CA LEU A 59 12.88 -0.72 3.62
C LEU A 59 11.46 -0.20 3.86
N TYR A 60 10.52 -1.08 4.16
CA TYR A 60 9.13 -0.72 4.39
C TYR A 60 8.62 -1.33 5.69
N GLN A 61 7.77 -0.56 6.36
CA GLN A 61 7.07 -0.96 7.58
C GLN A 61 5.56 -0.90 7.30
N VAL A 62 4.83 -1.98 7.61
CA VAL A 62 3.38 -2.09 7.43
C VAL A 62 2.73 -2.40 8.77
N PHE A 63 1.73 -1.62 9.16
CA PHE A 63 1.03 -1.83 10.44
C PHE A 63 -0.40 -1.28 10.43
N PRO A 64 -1.36 -1.97 11.06
CA PRO A 64 -2.71 -1.46 11.21
C PRO A 64 -2.84 -0.45 12.36
N MET A 65 -3.83 0.42 12.31
CA MET A 65 -4.30 1.25 13.43
C MET A 65 -5.81 1.49 13.27
N GLY A 66 -6.62 0.91 14.15
CA GLY A 66 -8.06 0.88 13.95
C GLY A 66 -8.46 0.10 12.67
N ARG A 67 -9.14 0.77 11.74
CA ARG A 67 -9.42 0.26 10.37
C ARG A 67 -8.59 0.97 9.29
N LEU A 68 -7.40 1.43 9.67
CA LEU A 68 -6.44 2.04 8.76
C LEU A 68 -5.20 1.16 8.69
N ILE A 69 -4.64 0.94 7.51
CA ILE A 69 -3.34 0.26 7.36
C ILE A 69 -2.31 1.31 6.94
N ASN A 70 -1.26 1.45 7.75
CA ASN A 70 -0.15 2.36 7.50
C ASN A 70 0.97 1.62 6.79
N VAL A 71 1.49 2.24 5.73
CA VAL A 71 2.72 1.82 5.06
C VAL A 71 3.72 2.96 5.14
N LYS A 72 4.83 2.74 5.83
CA LYS A 72 5.92 3.70 6.00
C LYS A 72 7.14 3.25 5.21
N ILE A 73 7.82 4.20 4.57
CA ILE A 73 9.15 3.96 4.01
C ILE A 73 10.15 4.20 5.13
N ASP A 74 10.84 3.15 5.59
CA ASP A 74 11.76 3.19 6.74
C ASP A 74 13.21 3.43 6.30
N SER A 75 13.36 4.28 5.28
CA SER A 75 14.63 4.74 4.71
C SER A 75 14.50 6.19 4.23
N MET A 76 15.60 6.81 3.80
CA MET A 76 15.54 8.16 3.23
C MET A 76 14.75 8.11 1.91
N ALA A 77 13.59 8.76 1.89
CA ALA A 77 12.65 8.70 0.78
C ALA A 77 12.30 10.10 0.29
N SER A 78 12.19 10.24 -1.03
CA SER A 78 11.70 11.45 -1.69
C SER A 78 10.18 11.46 -1.77
N ASP A 79 9.60 12.61 -2.13
CA ASP A 79 8.16 12.70 -2.42
C ASP A 79 7.74 11.78 -3.58
N ASP A 80 8.60 11.58 -4.57
CA ASP A 80 8.37 10.68 -5.69
C ASP A 80 8.32 9.22 -5.25
N ASP A 81 9.11 8.82 -4.24
CA ASP A 81 9.04 7.47 -3.68
C ASP A 81 7.70 7.21 -2.99
N TYR A 82 7.21 8.19 -2.24
CA TYR A 82 5.89 8.14 -1.62
C TYR A 82 4.78 8.09 -2.68
N GLU A 83 4.88 8.88 -3.74
CA GLU A 83 3.86 8.89 -4.79
C GLU A 83 3.84 7.57 -5.58
N GLN A 84 5.01 7.00 -5.91
CA GLN A 84 5.09 5.69 -6.54
C GLN A 84 4.49 4.58 -5.66
N LEU A 85 4.79 4.59 -4.36
CA LEU A 85 4.21 3.65 -3.40
C LEU A 85 2.69 3.82 -3.30
N ARG A 86 2.21 5.08 -3.21
CA ARG A 86 0.78 5.40 -3.17
C ARG A 86 0.05 4.91 -4.42
N GLN A 87 0.61 5.13 -5.60
CA GLN A 87 0.04 4.68 -6.87
C GLN A 87 -0.03 3.15 -6.95
N ALA A 88 1.02 2.45 -6.52
CA ALA A 88 1.03 0.99 -6.51
C ALA A 88 -0.06 0.42 -5.59
N LEU A 89 -0.21 0.97 -4.38
CA LEU A 89 -1.26 0.60 -3.44
C LEU A 89 -2.65 0.95 -3.97
N ALA A 90 -2.84 2.17 -4.48
CA ALA A 90 -4.13 2.60 -5.03
C ALA A 90 -4.56 1.76 -6.23
N SER A 91 -3.61 1.37 -7.09
CA SER A 91 -3.88 0.48 -8.21
C SER A 91 -4.18 -0.95 -7.78
N HIS A 92 -3.53 -1.45 -6.71
CA HIS A 92 -3.78 -2.79 -6.19
C HIS A 92 -5.20 -2.92 -5.60
N TYR A 93 -5.65 -1.88 -4.89
CA TYR A 93 -6.97 -1.86 -4.23
C TYR A 93 -8.08 -1.18 -5.04
N SER A 94 -7.87 -0.85 -6.32
CA SER A 94 -8.81 -0.01 -7.08
C SER A 94 -10.21 -0.61 -7.24
N GLU A 95 -10.32 -1.93 -7.17
CA GLU A 95 -11.59 -2.68 -7.27
C GLU A 95 -11.95 -3.40 -5.96
N ASP A 96 -11.18 -3.16 -4.89
CA ASP A 96 -11.41 -3.80 -3.59
C ASP A 96 -12.36 -2.96 -2.73
N GLY A 97 -13.61 -3.40 -2.64
CA GLY A 97 -14.65 -2.71 -1.86
C GLY A 97 -14.38 -2.59 -0.35
N ARG A 98 -13.35 -3.29 0.17
CA ARG A 98 -12.91 -3.18 1.57
C ARG A 98 -12.03 -1.94 1.79
N VAL A 99 -11.49 -1.35 0.72
CA VAL A 99 -10.60 -0.18 0.75
C VAL A 99 -11.32 1.01 0.13
N LYS A 100 -11.56 2.04 0.94
CA LYS A 100 -12.23 3.27 0.53
C LYS A 100 -11.31 4.21 -0.23
N GLN A 101 -10.06 4.33 0.22
CA GLN A 101 -9.08 5.24 -0.37
C GLN A 101 -7.65 4.89 0.05
N VAL A 102 -6.70 5.30 -0.80
CA VAL A 102 -5.26 5.25 -0.51
C VAL A 102 -4.66 6.65 -0.66
N TYR A 103 -4.10 7.19 0.43
CA TYR A 103 -3.61 8.59 0.47
C TYR A 103 -2.37 8.77 1.33
N ARG A 104 -1.61 9.83 1.09
CA ARG A 104 -0.46 10.20 1.94
C ARG A 104 -0.92 10.92 3.20
N CYS A 105 -0.50 10.42 4.36
CA CYS A 105 -0.71 11.05 5.65
C CYS A 105 0.44 12.01 5.96
N TYR A 106 0.14 13.12 6.64
CA TYR A 106 1.14 14.09 7.10
C TYR A 106 2.17 13.51 8.09
N ALA A 107 1.89 12.35 8.67
CA ALA A 107 2.81 11.62 9.55
C ALA A 107 3.91 10.82 8.79
N GLY A 108 4.03 10.98 7.47
CA GLY A 108 5.06 10.29 6.68
C GLY A 108 4.72 8.83 6.37
N THR A 109 3.43 8.52 6.19
CA THR A 109 2.96 7.19 5.78
C THR A 109 2.01 7.29 4.59
N ILE A 110 1.90 6.22 3.82
CA ILE A 110 0.76 5.99 2.94
C ILE A 110 -0.29 5.23 3.75
N MET A 111 -1.51 5.76 3.76
CA MET A 111 -2.64 5.20 4.47
C MET A 111 -3.54 4.46 3.50
N ILE A 112 -3.91 3.22 3.84
CA ILE A 112 -4.97 2.44 3.21
C ILE A 112 -6.16 2.50 4.16
N ASP A 113 -7.25 3.13 3.72
CA ASP A 113 -8.42 3.40 4.54
C ASP A 113 -9.49 2.33 4.35
N CYS A 114 -9.70 1.52 5.37
CA CYS A 114 -10.72 0.46 5.38
C CYS A 114 -11.92 0.81 6.27
N ARG A 115 -12.12 2.09 6.61
CA ARG A 115 -13.30 2.54 7.36
C ARG A 115 -14.53 2.60 6.45
N ASN A 116 -15.67 2.18 6.98
CA ASN A 116 -16.98 2.28 6.33
C ASN A 116 -17.44 3.75 6.33
#